data_AF-A0AA35ZEG9-F1
#
_entry.id   AF-A0AA35ZEG9-F1
#
_cell.length_a   1.000
_cell.length_b   1.000
_cell.length_c   1.000
_cell.angle_alpha   90.00
_cell.angle_beta   90.00
_cell.angle_gamma   90.00
#
_symmetry.space_group_name_H-M   'P 1'
#
loop_
_entity.id
_entity.type
_entity.pdbx_description
1 polymer ?
#
loop_
_entity_poly.entity_id
_entity_poly.type
_entity_poly.pdbx_seq_one_letter_code
_entity_poly.pdbx_strand_id
1 'polypeptide(L)'
;MLKKNHEDKSCLLVVEFAANVVAKGTIMKYCASDENIEVMMETILQGKALIPIPLEEEFIVMVKDALRHILYWPRHLVIRYSDLSENDLFGYDSYTYLTWDDFEAVLTMDEMTCDIIVSYMMVLFNKMKYGPSERDHGICFVNPTLISPIMKSDTCYYLDSLISGNFNMQLKQIVDLEMVIYDTQSGSNKRPKLNWVNVTCPIQPGSSECGYYMLRFMKEIVKEGIEVLVKENIGDGKVEYTTDDIDEIHKEWS
;
A
#
# COMPACT_ATOMS: atom_id res chain seq x y z
N MET A 1 -4.05 12.11 36.92
CA MET A 1 -2.71 11.93 36.31
C MET A 1 -2.90 11.75 34.82
N LEU A 2 -2.56 12.77 34.04
CA LEU A 2 -2.55 12.71 32.57
C LEU A 2 -1.45 11.74 32.14
N LYS A 3 -1.81 10.66 31.44
CA LYS A 3 -0.84 9.84 30.71
C LYS A 3 -0.20 10.74 29.65
N LYS A 4 1.11 11.01 29.77
CA LYS A 4 1.89 11.55 28.65
C LYS A 4 1.79 10.52 27.52
N ASN A 5 1.10 10.87 26.43
CA ASN A 5 1.26 10.16 25.18
C ASN A 5 2.74 10.28 24.81
N HIS A 6 3.44 9.15 24.69
CA HIS A 6 4.73 9.11 24.02
C HIS A 6 4.44 9.48 22.57
N GLU A 7 4.89 10.66 22.11
CA GLU A 7 4.85 10.98 20.68
C GLU A 7 5.65 9.93 19.94
N ASP A 8 5.02 9.27 18.97
CA ASP A 8 5.69 8.34 18.08
C ASP A 8 6.72 9.11 17.25
N LYS A 9 8.00 8.78 17.46
CA LYS A 9 9.14 9.40 16.79
C LYS A 9 9.56 8.63 15.53
N SER A 10 8.85 7.57 15.19
CA SER A 10 9.15 6.74 14.04
C SER A 10 8.92 7.55 12.74
N CYS A 11 9.73 7.29 11.72
CA CYS A 11 9.65 7.98 10.43
C CYS A 11 10.07 7.09 9.25
N LEU A 12 9.61 7.47 8.05
CA LEU A 12 10.14 6.97 6.78
C LEU A 12 11.16 7.98 6.22
N LEU A 13 12.24 7.45 5.67
CA LEU A 13 13.30 8.22 5.01
C LEU A 13 13.15 8.03 3.50
N VAL A 14 12.97 9.14 2.79
CA VAL A 14 12.80 9.17 1.34
C VAL A 14 13.98 9.88 0.68
N VAL A 15 14.19 9.65 -0.61
CA VAL A 15 15.18 10.38 -1.42
C VAL A 15 14.51 10.94 -2.67
N GLU A 16 14.97 12.10 -3.14
CA GLU A 16 14.44 12.83 -4.31
C GLU A 16 13.00 13.33 -4.13
N PHE A 17 12.03 12.43 -3.94
CA PHE A 17 10.62 12.73 -3.75
C PHE A 17 9.97 11.71 -2.80
N ALA A 18 8.85 12.10 -2.21
CA ALA A 18 8.28 11.42 -1.04
C ALA A 18 7.67 10.02 -1.34
N ALA A 19 7.51 9.64 -2.61
CA ALA A 19 7.16 8.27 -2.99
C ALA A 19 8.36 7.29 -2.95
N ASN A 20 9.61 7.78 -2.97
CA ASN A 20 10.79 6.94 -3.02
C ASN A 20 11.36 6.66 -1.62
N VAL A 21 10.66 5.80 -0.88
CA VAL A 21 11.06 5.40 0.48
C VAL A 21 12.25 4.44 0.41
N VAL A 22 13.35 4.82 1.05
CA VAL A 22 14.60 4.05 1.03
C VAL A 22 14.93 3.37 2.36
N ALA A 23 14.41 3.89 3.47
CA ALA A 23 14.69 3.38 4.80
C ALA A 23 13.60 3.79 5.80
N LYS A 24 13.64 3.17 6.98
CA LYS A 24 12.87 3.58 8.17
C LYS A 24 13.82 3.98 9.29
N GLY A 25 13.41 4.90 10.14
CA GLY A 25 14.24 5.35 11.26
C GLY A 25 13.44 5.99 12.38
N THR A 26 14.18 6.40 13.42
CA THR A 26 13.65 7.12 14.57
C THR A 26 14.20 8.55 14.58
N ILE A 27 13.32 9.53 14.74
CA ILE A 27 13.70 10.93 14.88
C ILE A 27 14.31 11.16 16.26
N MET A 28 15.61 11.44 16.30
CA MET A 28 16.35 11.67 17.54
C MET A 28 16.09 13.08 18.06
N LYS A 29 16.16 14.07 17.15
CA LYS A 29 15.94 15.48 17.44
C LYS A 29 15.11 16.14 16.35
N TYR A 30 14.04 16.81 16.76
CA TYR A 30 13.10 17.50 15.88
C TYR A 30 12.92 18.94 16.31
N CYS A 31 13.20 19.89 15.42
CA CYS A 31 12.71 21.25 15.53
C CYS A 31 11.96 21.64 14.25
N ALA A 32 10.82 22.31 14.39
CA ALA A 32 10.01 22.75 13.25
C ALA A 32 10.75 23.71 12.31
N SER A 33 11.76 24.41 12.84
CA SER A 33 12.59 25.37 12.10
C SER A 33 13.81 24.76 11.41
N ASP A 34 14.17 23.51 11.70
CA ASP A 34 15.41 22.92 11.19
C ASP A 34 15.23 22.44 9.74
N GLU A 35 16.17 22.77 8.86
CA GLU A 35 16.18 22.28 7.47
C GLU A 35 16.49 20.78 7.39
N ASN A 36 17.29 20.27 8.32
CA ASN A 36 17.66 18.87 8.43
C ASN A 36 17.29 18.32 9.82
N ILE A 37 16.80 17.09 9.85
CA ILE A 37 16.40 16.39 11.06
C ILE A 37 17.45 15.34 11.39
N GLU A 38 17.75 15.18 12.68
CA GLU A 38 18.64 14.12 13.16
C GLU A 38 17.84 12.82 13.32
N VAL A 39 18.19 11.82 12.50
CA VAL A 39 17.48 10.54 12.42
C VAL A 39 18.44 9.38 12.66
N MET A 40 17.99 8.36 13.38
CA MET A 40 18.69 7.09 13.49
C MET A 40 18.10 6.12 12.46
N MET A 41 18.91 5.62 11.54
CA MET A 41 18.44 4.63 10.56
C MET A 41 18.35 3.25 11.20
N GLU A 42 17.21 2.60 11.08
CA GLU A 42 16.95 1.31 11.74
C GLU A 42 16.69 0.18 10.75
N THR A 43 16.12 0.50 9.59
CA THR A 43 15.77 -0.49 8.56
C THR A 43 16.10 0.04 7.19
N ILE A 44 16.73 -0.81 6.37
CA ILE A 44 17.04 -0.53 4.97
C ILE A 44 15.96 -1.16 4.09
N LEU A 45 15.36 -0.36 3.20
CA LEU A 45 14.43 -0.83 2.18
C LEU A 45 15.11 -0.85 0.80
N GLN A 46 15.89 0.19 0.49
CA GLN A 46 16.62 0.32 -0.78
C GLN A 46 18.11 0.57 -0.55
N GLY A 47 18.88 -0.49 -0.31
CA GLY A 47 20.30 -0.35 0.08
C GLY A 47 21.23 0.24 -0.97
N LYS A 48 20.85 0.25 -2.26
CA LYS A 48 21.64 0.83 -3.36
C LYS A 48 21.42 2.33 -3.56
N ALA A 49 20.39 2.90 -2.92
CA ALA A 49 20.13 4.34 -3.01
C ALA A 49 21.24 5.14 -2.29
N LEU A 50 21.54 6.32 -2.80
CA LEU A 50 22.44 7.27 -2.16
C LEU A 50 21.71 7.97 -1.00
N ILE A 51 22.41 8.26 0.09
CA ILE A 51 21.85 9.14 1.13
C ILE A 51 21.91 10.60 0.68
N PRO A 52 20.97 11.48 1.08
CA PRO A 52 20.95 12.87 0.65
C PRO A 52 22.18 13.68 1.10
N ILE A 53 22.76 13.32 2.25
CA ILE A 53 23.92 13.98 2.84
C ILE A 53 24.97 12.91 3.15
N PRO A 54 25.92 12.64 2.23
CA PRO A 54 27.01 11.69 2.44
C PRO A 54 27.94 12.11 3.57
N LEU A 55 28.45 11.14 4.35
CA LEU A 55 29.52 11.33 5.32
C LEU A 55 30.81 10.70 4.77
N GLU A 56 31.56 11.47 3.98
CA GLU A 56 32.74 10.98 3.26
C GLU A 56 33.85 10.48 4.19
N GLU A 57 34.07 11.16 5.32
CA GLU A 57 35.09 10.78 6.31
C GLU A 57 34.81 9.43 6.97
N GLU A 58 33.53 9.06 7.07
CA GLU A 58 33.05 7.80 7.64
C GLU A 58 32.73 6.74 6.57
N PHE A 59 32.97 7.06 5.29
CA PHE A 59 32.62 6.23 4.13
C PHE A 59 31.14 5.85 4.04
N ILE A 60 30.24 6.69 4.55
CA ILE A 60 28.79 6.46 4.50
C ILE A 60 28.20 7.25 3.34
N VAL A 61 27.90 6.54 2.24
CA VAL A 61 27.42 7.15 0.99
C VAL A 61 26.11 6.54 0.52
N MET A 62 25.91 5.23 0.72
CA MET A 62 24.67 4.54 0.36
C MET A 62 23.84 4.22 1.60
N VAL A 63 22.54 4.03 1.40
CA VAL A 63 21.60 3.64 2.46
C VAL A 63 22.02 2.34 3.16
N LYS A 64 22.62 1.39 2.44
CA LYS A 64 23.14 0.16 3.06
C LYS A 64 24.27 0.39 4.08
N ASP A 65 25.03 1.49 3.94
CA ASP A 65 26.18 1.82 4.79
C ASP A 65 25.74 2.58 6.06
N ALA A 66 24.51 3.11 6.04
CA ALA A 66 23.95 4.01 7.03
C ALA A 66 23.22 3.31 8.21
N LEU A 67 23.07 1.98 8.18
CA LEU A 67 22.31 1.26 9.22
C LEU A 67 22.88 1.54 10.62
N ARG A 68 22.01 1.90 11.56
CA ARG A 68 22.32 2.28 12.95
C ARG A 68 23.19 3.52 13.15
N HIS A 69 23.46 4.28 12.10
CA HIS A 69 24.09 5.58 12.24
C HIS A 69 23.05 6.66 12.51
N ILE A 70 23.49 7.70 13.21
CA ILE A 70 22.72 8.94 13.37
C ILE A 70 23.14 9.87 12.24
N LEU A 71 22.18 10.28 11.43
CA LEU A 71 22.40 11.05 10.22
C LEU A 71 21.53 12.30 10.22
N TYR A 72 21.98 13.32 9.50
CA TYR A 72 21.14 14.43 9.13
C TYR A 72 20.38 14.08 7.84
N TRP A 73 19.06 14.26 7.88
CA TRP A 73 18.20 14.02 6.73
C TRP A 73 17.37 15.28 6.43
N PRO A 74 17.27 15.73 5.16
CA PRO A 74 16.46 16.89 4.83
C PRO A 74 15.03 16.73 5.34
N ARG A 75 14.51 17.74 6.02
CA ARG A 75 13.20 17.71 6.70
C ARG A 75 12.06 17.30 5.77
N HIS A 76 12.05 17.84 4.56
CA HIS A 76 11.04 17.54 3.54
C HIS A 76 11.14 16.11 2.97
N LEU A 77 12.24 15.41 3.29
CA LEU A 77 12.49 14.01 2.95
C LEU A 77 12.35 13.07 4.17
N VAL A 78 11.74 13.56 5.26
CA VAL A 78 11.41 12.75 6.43
C VAL A 78 9.89 12.77 6.62
N ILE A 79 9.30 11.59 6.53
CA ILE A 79 7.86 11.38 6.71
C ILE A 79 7.64 10.89 8.14
N ARG A 80 6.93 11.65 8.96
CA ARG A 80 6.59 11.21 10.32
C ARG A 80 5.36 10.30 10.26
N TYR A 81 5.40 9.16 10.97
CA TYR A 81 4.20 8.32 11.05
C TYR A 81 3.01 9.04 11.71
N SER A 82 3.28 9.97 12.63
CA SER A 82 2.26 10.83 13.23
C SER A 82 1.61 11.84 12.27
N ASP A 83 2.25 12.11 11.12
CA ASP A 83 1.70 12.99 10.08
C ASP A 83 0.94 12.22 9.00
N LEU A 84 1.05 10.88 8.96
CA LEU A 84 0.33 10.08 7.98
C LEU A 84 -1.17 10.15 8.24
N SER A 85 -1.89 10.62 7.23
CA SER A 85 -3.33 10.62 7.15
C SER A 85 -3.80 9.52 6.19
N GLU A 86 -5.11 9.26 6.17
CA GLU A 86 -5.72 8.42 5.13
C GLU A 86 -5.45 8.93 3.71
N ASN A 87 -5.03 10.19 3.53
CA ASN A 87 -4.68 10.72 2.21
C ASN A 87 -3.33 10.22 1.71
N ASP A 88 -2.47 9.77 2.61
CA ASP A 88 -1.13 9.29 2.29
C ASP A 88 -1.12 7.79 1.98
N LEU A 89 -2.31 7.16 1.87
CA LEU A 89 -2.54 5.72 1.69
C LEU A 89 -1.83 5.13 0.44
N PHE A 90 -1.67 5.93 -0.61
CA PHE A 90 -0.98 5.58 -1.85
C PHE A 90 0.43 6.15 -1.95
N GLY A 91 0.95 6.72 -0.85
CA GLY A 91 2.14 7.55 -0.84
C GLY A 91 1.82 9.03 -0.69
N TYR A 92 2.86 9.83 -0.47
CA TYR A 92 2.82 11.28 -0.66
C TYR A 92 2.72 11.59 -2.15
N ASP A 93 2.03 12.68 -2.54
CA ASP A 93 1.90 13.24 -3.91
C ASP A 93 2.57 12.37 -4.99
N SER A 94 1.97 11.20 -5.24
CA SER A 94 2.50 10.22 -6.18
C SER A 94 1.79 10.45 -7.51
N TYR A 95 2.57 10.77 -8.52
CA TYR A 95 2.05 10.93 -9.88
C TYR A 95 2.18 9.59 -10.60
N THR A 96 1.05 8.93 -10.83
CA THR A 96 0.98 7.84 -11.80
C THR A 96 0.73 8.47 -13.17
N TYR A 97 1.62 8.21 -14.12
CA TYR A 97 1.51 8.72 -15.48
C TYR A 97 0.95 7.61 -16.36
N LEU A 98 -0.21 7.86 -16.98
CA LEU A 98 -0.77 6.97 -17.99
C LEU A 98 -0.29 7.40 -19.37
N THR A 99 0.23 6.45 -20.12
CA THR A 99 0.63 6.60 -21.51
C THR A 99 -0.48 6.17 -22.44
N TRP A 100 -0.34 6.45 -23.74
CA TRP A 100 -1.30 5.96 -24.74
C TRP A 100 -1.39 4.43 -24.75
N ASP A 101 -0.26 3.73 -24.56
CA ASP A 101 -0.22 2.27 -24.54
C ASP A 101 -1.04 1.71 -23.36
N ASP A 102 -1.09 2.41 -22.23
CA ASP A 102 -1.94 2.03 -21.10
C ASP A 102 -3.43 2.15 -21.46
N PHE A 103 -3.84 3.21 -22.14
CA PHE A 103 -5.21 3.35 -22.62
C PHE A 103 -5.55 2.32 -23.68
N GLU A 104 -4.63 2.08 -24.62
CA GLU A 104 -4.80 1.06 -25.65
C GLU A 104 -5.03 -0.30 -25.01
N ALA A 105 -4.22 -0.69 -24.01
CA ALA A 105 -4.38 -1.96 -23.32
C ALA A 105 -5.79 -2.16 -22.73
N VAL A 106 -6.38 -1.12 -22.11
CA VAL A 106 -7.76 -1.18 -21.61
C VAL A 106 -8.78 -1.28 -22.73
N LEU A 107 -8.58 -0.56 -23.83
CA LEU A 107 -9.52 -0.52 -24.95
C LEU A 107 -9.48 -1.80 -25.81
N THR A 108 -8.36 -2.50 -25.85
CA THR A 108 -8.13 -3.71 -26.66
C THR A 108 -8.29 -5.01 -25.90
N MET A 109 -8.59 -4.97 -24.59
CA MET A 109 -8.62 -6.15 -23.71
C MET A 109 -7.25 -6.83 -23.52
N ASP A 110 -6.17 -6.07 -23.68
CA ASP A 110 -4.83 -6.59 -23.38
C ASP A 110 -4.57 -6.59 -21.87
N GLU A 111 -3.49 -7.28 -21.47
CA GLU A 111 -3.08 -7.36 -20.07
C GLU A 111 -2.80 -5.96 -19.51
N MET A 112 -3.52 -5.60 -18.44
CA MET A 112 -3.36 -4.28 -17.82
C MET A 112 -2.00 -4.13 -17.14
N THR A 113 -1.42 -2.95 -17.29
CA THR A 113 -0.25 -2.52 -16.52
C THR A 113 -0.61 -2.23 -15.06
N CYS A 114 0.38 -2.25 -14.19
CA CYS A 114 0.20 -1.85 -12.79
C CYS A 114 -0.22 -0.38 -12.67
N ASP A 115 0.14 0.48 -13.63
CA ASP A 115 -0.20 1.91 -13.62
C ASP A 115 -1.71 2.13 -13.79
N ILE A 116 -2.38 1.32 -14.62
CA ILE A 116 -3.85 1.33 -14.75
C ILE A 116 -4.50 0.91 -13.43
N ILE A 117 -4.00 -0.17 -12.80
CA ILE A 117 -4.54 -0.68 -11.54
C ILE A 117 -4.40 0.35 -10.43
N VAL A 118 -3.21 0.94 -10.26
CA VAL A 118 -2.96 1.99 -9.26
C VAL A 118 -3.81 3.22 -9.53
N SER A 119 -3.94 3.64 -10.78
CA SER A 119 -4.79 4.78 -11.16
C SER A 119 -6.25 4.53 -10.82
N TYR A 120 -6.77 3.31 -11.07
CA TYR A 120 -8.12 2.95 -10.68
C TYR A 120 -8.33 2.97 -9.17
N MET A 121 -7.37 2.45 -8.39
CA MET A 121 -7.41 2.51 -6.94
C MET A 121 -7.49 3.96 -6.44
N MET A 122 -6.73 4.88 -7.04
CA MET A 122 -6.80 6.31 -6.72
C MET A 122 -8.16 6.92 -7.05
N VAL A 123 -8.75 6.56 -8.20
CA VAL A 123 -10.11 6.99 -8.57
C VAL A 123 -11.14 6.50 -7.55
N LEU A 124 -11.11 5.22 -7.18
CA LEU A 124 -12.00 4.66 -6.17
C LEU A 124 -11.82 5.32 -4.80
N PHE A 125 -10.58 5.59 -4.38
CA PHE A 125 -10.31 6.31 -3.15
C PHE A 125 -10.90 7.72 -3.15
N ASN A 126 -10.73 8.46 -4.25
CA ASN A 126 -11.35 9.77 -4.39
C ASN A 126 -12.88 9.69 -4.36
N LYS A 127 -13.48 8.67 -4.99
CA LYS A 127 -14.92 8.40 -4.91
C LYS A 127 -15.36 8.09 -3.47
N MET A 128 -14.61 7.27 -2.71
CA MET A 128 -14.93 6.97 -1.31
C MET A 128 -14.83 8.21 -0.40
N LYS A 129 -13.83 9.06 -0.63
CA LYS A 129 -13.56 10.22 0.22
C LYS A 129 -14.46 11.42 -0.07
N TYR A 130 -14.71 11.70 -1.35
CA TYR A 130 -15.42 12.90 -1.81
C TYR A 130 -16.80 12.61 -2.41
N GLY A 131 -17.12 11.34 -2.65
CA GLY A 131 -18.41 10.93 -3.14
C GLY A 131 -19.50 11.03 -2.08
N PRO A 132 -20.77 10.80 -2.47
CA PRO A 132 -21.87 10.69 -1.52
C PRO A 132 -21.55 9.57 -0.52
N SER A 133 -21.90 9.78 0.75
CA SER A 133 -21.65 8.85 1.86
C SER A 133 -22.47 7.54 1.73
N GLU A 134 -22.22 6.78 0.67
CA GLU A 134 -22.74 5.44 0.48
C GLU A 134 -21.84 4.47 1.25
N ARG A 135 -22.12 4.35 2.55
CA ARG A 135 -21.57 3.35 3.51
C ARG A 135 -20.04 3.24 3.53
N ASP A 136 -19.45 3.73 4.61
CA ASP A 136 -18.08 3.34 4.97
C ASP A 136 -18.07 1.85 5.37
N HIS A 137 -17.52 0.99 4.50
CA HIS A 137 -17.34 -0.43 4.76
C HIS A 137 -16.06 -0.72 5.57
N GLY A 138 -15.30 0.32 5.96
CA GLY A 138 -14.03 0.17 6.67
C GLY A 138 -12.91 -0.41 5.79
N ILE A 139 -13.01 -0.21 4.47
CA ILE A 139 -12.09 -0.79 3.48
C ILE A 139 -11.20 0.32 2.91
N CYS A 140 -9.90 0.04 2.80
CA CYS A 140 -8.92 0.94 2.24
C CYS A 140 -7.98 0.17 1.29
N PHE A 141 -7.54 0.81 0.21
CA PHE A 141 -6.54 0.26 -0.70
C PHE A 141 -5.19 0.89 -0.41
N VAL A 142 -4.23 0.11 0.07
CA VAL A 142 -2.94 0.61 0.57
C VAL A 142 -1.80 0.30 -0.40
N ASN A 143 -0.87 1.25 -0.53
CA ASN A 143 0.47 0.93 -1.02
C ASN A 143 1.10 -0.08 -0.04
N PRO A 144 1.66 -1.22 -0.51
CA PRO A 144 2.28 -2.21 0.35
C PRO A 144 3.29 -1.64 1.35
N THR A 145 4.07 -0.65 0.92
CA THR A 145 5.07 0.06 1.74
C THR A 145 4.47 0.80 2.95
N LEU A 146 3.15 1.04 2.95
CA LEU A 146 2.39 1.80 3.94
C LEU A 146 1.33 0.97 4.67
N ILE A 147 1.31 -0.35 4.45
CA ILE A 147 0.38 -1.31 5.09
C ILE A 147 0.32 -1.09 6.60
N SER A 148 1.45 -0.86 7.23
CA SER A 148 1.53 -1.03 8.67
C SER A 148 1.14 0.14 9.58
N PRO A 149 1.40 1.42 9.25
CA PRO A 149 0.92 2.54 10.09
C PRO A 149 -0.58 2.84 9.97
N ILE A 150 -1.19 2.53 8.83
CA ILE A 150 -2.57 2.95 8.53
C ILE A 150 -3.57 1.82 8.77
N MET A 151 -3.21 0.54 8.55
CA MET A 151 -4.13 -0.57 8.79
C MET A 151 -4.35 -0.81 10.28
N LYS A 152 -5.61 -0.64 10.72
CA LYS A 152 -6.08 -0.98 12.07
C LYS A 152 -6.80 -2.34 12.13
N SER A 153 -6.89 -3.04 11.00
CA SER A 153 -7.56 -4.34 10.89
C SER A 153 -6.59 -5.48 11.18
N ASP A 154 -7.09 -6.52 11.86
CA ASP A 154 -6.40 -7.79 12.07
C ASP A 154 -6.73 -8.83 10.99
N THR A 155 -7.58 -8.49 10.02
CA THR A 155 -8.08 -9.41 9.00
C THR A 155 -7.57 -9.02 7.61
N CYS A 156 -7.03 -9.99 6.87
CA CYS A 156 -6.53 -9.84 5.51
C CYS A 156 -7.30 -10.78 4.58
N TYR A 157 -7.98 -10.21 3.59
CA TYR A 157 -8.70 -10.96 2.56
C TYR A 157 -7.79 -11.17 1.35
N TYR A 158 -7.59 -12.42 0.96
CA TYR A 158 -6.84 -12.79 -0.24
C TYR A 158 -7.83 -13.15 -1.35
N LEU A 159 -7.72 -12.44 -2.47
CA LEU A 159 -8.52 -12.62 -3.67
C LEU A 159 -7.59 -12.98 -4.83
N ASP A 160 -7.97 -13.98 -5.61
CA ASP A 160 -7.16 -14.51 -6.71
C ASP A 160 -8.09 -15.04 -7.80
N SER A 161 -8.09 -14.36 -8.95
CA SER A 161 -8.92 -14.73 -10.10
C SER A 161 -8.39 -15.96 -10.84
N LEU A 162 -7.14 -16.38 -10.64
CA LEU A 162 -6.57 -17.55 -11.31
C LEU A 162 -6.85 -18.85 -10.54
N ILE A 163 -6.79 -18.80 -9.20
CA ILE A 163 -6.94 -19.99 -8.35
C ILE A 163 -7.81 -19.66 -7.15
N SER A 164 -8.99 -20.28 -7.09
CA SER A 164 -9.80 -20.23 -5.86
C SER A 164 -9.19 -21.10 -4.76
N GLY A 165 -9.03 -20.55 -3.55
CA GLY A 165 -8.86 -21.35 -2.33
C GLY A 165 -7.44 -21.65 -1.87
N ASN A 166 -6.39 -21.22 -2.60
CA ASN A 166 -5.00 -21.36 -2.14
C ASN A 166 -4.35 -20.00 -1.91
N PHE A 167 -3.68 -19.83 -0.77
CA PHE A 167 -2.86 -18.64 -0.53
C PHE A 167 -1.56 -18.73 -1.32
N ASN A 168 -1.15 -17.61 -1.91
CA ASN A 168 0.26 -17.44 -2.23
C ASN A 168 1.06 -17.35 -0.93
N MET A 169 1.70 -18.45 -0.54
CA MET A 169 2.43 -18.56 0.72
C MET A 169 3.60 -17.57 0.83
N GLN A 170 4.22 -17.18 -0.29
CA GLN A 170 5.29 -16.19 -0.29
C GLN A 170 4.74 -14.79 0.02
N LEU A 171 3.66 -14.39 -0.65
CA LEU A 171 2.99 -13.12 -0.38
C LEU A 171 2.48 -13.06 1.07
N LYS A 172 1.87 -14.16 1.54
CA LYS A 172 1.42 -14.28 2.93
C LYS A 172 2.57 -14.04 3.92
N GLN A 173 3.73 -14.66 3.68
CA GLN A 173 4.92 -14.50 4.52
C GLN A 173 5.46 -13.07 4.49
N ILE A 174 5.45 -12.41 3.34
CA ILE A 174 5.88 -11.02 3.20
C ILE A 174 4.99 -10.11 4.04
N VAL A 175 3.67 -10.20 3.89
CA VAL A 175 2.72 -9.36 4.63
C VAL A 175 2.75 -9.65 6.14
N ASP A 176 2.81 -10.94 6.53
CA ASP A 176 2.96 -11.32 7.95
C ASP A 176 4.27 -10.74 8.55
N LEU A 177 5.37 -10.77 7.80
CA LEU A 177 6.65 -10.22 8.23
C LEU A 177 6.59 -8.71 8.39
N GLU A 178 5.95 -7.98 7.46
CA GLU A 178 5.81 -6.53 7.55
C GLU A 178 5.03 -6.10 8.80
N MET A 179 3.94 -6.79 9.12
CA MET A 179 3.17 -6.53 10.35
C MET A 179 4.02 -6.74 11.61
N VAL A 180 4.81 -7.82 11.67
CA VAL A 180 5.71 -8.11 12.80
C VAL A 180 6.80 -7.04 12.93
N ILE A 181 7.38 -6.60 11.81
CA ILE A 181 8.40 -5.55 11.77
C ILE A 181 7.84 -4.27 12.37
N TYR A 182 6.63 -3.86 11.99
CA TYR A 182 6.02 -2.64 12.51
C TYR A 182 5.64 -2.71 13.98
N ASP A 183 5.04 -3.81 14.45
CA ASP A 183 4.72 -3.94 15.88
C ASP A 183 6.00 -3.85 16.72
N THR A 184 7.08 -4.50 16.27
CA THR A 184 8.39 -4.41 16.91
C THR A 184 8.92 -2.97 16.91
N GLN A 185 8.78 -2.26 15.79
CA GLN A 185 9.23 -0.87 15.63
C GLN A 185 8.41 0.13 16.47
N SER A 186 7.11 -0.10 16.64
CA SER A 186 6.23 0.74 17.48
C SER A 186 6.44 0.55 18.99
N GLY A 187 7.42 -0.26 19.40
CA GLY A 187 7.68 -0.59 20.81
C GLY A 187 6.65 -1.55 21.41
N SER A 188 5.80 -2.16 20.58
CA SER A 188 4.85 -3.18 20.97
C SER A 188 5.53 -4.55 21.02
N ASN A 189 5.36 -5.27 22.14
CA ASN A 189 5.79 -6.68 22.25
C ASN A 189 4.72 -7.66 21.74
N LYS A 190 3.69 -7.17 21.05
CA LYS A 190 2.68 -8.03 20.45
C LYS A 190 3.28 -8.73 19.24
N ARG A 191 2.88 -9.98 19.05
CA ARG A 191 3.08 -10.68 17.79
C ARG A 191 1.77 -10.55 17.03
N PRO A 192 1.66 -9.59 16.09
CA PRO A 192 0.43 -9.44 15.33
C PRO A 192 0.22 -10.72 14.53
N LYS A 193 -0.98 -11.25 14.58
CA LYS A 193 -1.37 -12.41 13.78
C LYS A 193 -2.54 -11.98 12.92
N LEU A 194 -2.28 -11.82 11.63
CA LEU A 194 -3.34 -11.58 10.66
C LEU A 194 -4.24 -12.81 10.56
N ASN A 195 -5.54 -12.57 10.61
CA ASN A 195 -6.57 -13.51 10.25
C ASN A 195 -6.71 -13.49 8.71
N TRP A 196 -6.08 -14.47 8.06
CA TRP A 196 -6.14 -14.60 6.61
C TRP A 196 -7.42 -15.30 6.19
N VAL A 197 -8.20 -14.64 5.34
CA VAL A 197 -9.44 -15.19 4.76
C VAL A 197 -9.21 -15.38 3.27
N ASN A 198 -9.26 -16.62 2.80
CA ASN A 198 -9.28 -16.89 1.37
C ASN A 198 -10.71 -16.65 0.87
N VAL A 199 -10.86 -15.71 -0.04
CA VAL A 199 -12.15 -15.39 -0.63
C VAL A 199 -12.31 -16.23 -1.88
N THR A 200 -13.36 -17.04 -1.92
CA THR A 200 -13.84 -17.59 -3.18
C THR A 200 -14.38 -16.40 -3.97
N CYS A 201 -13.68 -15.95 -5.00
CA CYS A 201 -14.10 -14.86 -5.89
C CYS A 201 -14.26 -15.40 -7.32
N PRO A 202 -14.94 -14.67 -8.22
CA PRO A 202 -14.99 -15.03 -9.64
C PRO A 202 -13.61 -15.36 -10.22
N ILE A 203 -13.54 -16.44 -11.00
CA ILE A 203 -12.32 -16.96 -11.63
C ILE A 203 -12.28 -16.50 -13.08
N GLN A 204 -11.10 -16.24 -13.62
CA GLN A 204 -10.93 -15.87 -15.01
C GLN A 204 -10.73 -17.12 -15.90
N PRO A 205 -11.25 -17.11 -17.13
CA PRO A 205 -11.08 -18.24 -18.05
C PRO A 205 -9.66 -18.30 -18.65
N GLY A 206 -9.02 -17.15 -18.83
CA GLY A 206 -7.70 -17.01 -19.46
C GLY A 206 -6.59 -16.62 -18.49
N SER A 207 -5.46 -16.16 -19.02
CA SER A 207 -4.30 -15.72 -18.22
C SER A 207 -4.08 -14.21 -18.21
N SER A 208 -4.79 -13.45 -19.05
CA SER A 208 -4.55 -12.02 -19.27
C SER A 208 -5.61 -11.12 -18.63
N GLU A 209 -6.75 -11.67 -18.18
CA GLU A 209 -7.87 -10.86 -17.69
C GLU A 209 -7.75 -10.45 -16.21
N CYS A 210 -6.66 -10.79 -15.53
CA CYS A 210 -6.52 -10.63 -14.07
C CYS A 210 -6.64 -9.17 -13.63
N GLY A 211 -6.11 -8.23 -14.41
CA GLY A 211 -6.28 -6.81 -14.17
C GLY A 211 -7.74 -6.38 -14.13
N TYR A 212 -8.55 -6.83 -15.11
CA TYR A 212 -9.98 -6.53 -15.20
C TYR A 212 -10.76 -7.11 -14.02
N TYR A 213 -10.45 -8.35 -13.63
CA TYR A 213 -11.03 -8.99 -12.45
C TYR A 213 -10.67 -8.24 -11.17
N MET A 214 -9.41 -7.80 -11.02
CA MET A 214 -9.00 -6.96 -9.89
C MET A 214 -9.77 -5.63 -9.85
N LEU A 215 -9.91 -4.92 -10.98
CA LEU A 215 -10.69 -3.68 -11.01
C LEU A 215 -12.15 -3.92 -10.62
N ARG A 216 -12.72 -5.04 -11.09
CA ARG A 216 -14.09 -5.43 -10.77
C ARG A 216 -14.27 -5.77 -9.29
N PHE A 217 -13.38 -6.57 -8.70
CA PHE A 217 -13.38 -6.85 -7.26
C PHE A 217 -13.34 -5.56 -6.45
N MET A 218 -12.41 -4.66 -6.76
CA MET A 218 -12.27 -3.39 -6.04
C MET A 218 -13.55 -2.55 -6.12
N LYS A 219 -14.17 -2.47 -7.30
CA LYS A 219 -15.43 -1.75 -7.50
C LYS A 219 -16.58 -2.34 -6.67
N GLU A 220 -16.75 -3.65 -6.70
CA GLU A 220 -17.82 -4.35 -5.97
C GLU A 220 -17.62 -4.24 -4.45
N ILE A 221 -16.38 -4.39 -3.98
CA ILE A 221 -16.00 -4.25 -2.58
C ILE A 221 -16.29 -2.83 -2.07
N VAL A 222 -15.93 -1.79 -2.84
CA VAL A 222 -16.21 -0.39 -2.46
C VAL A 222 -17.70 -0.12 -2.39
N LYS A 223 -18.47 -0.66 -3.33
CA LYS A 223 -19.91 -0.39 -3.43
C LYS A 223 -20.72 -1.17 -2.38
N GLU A 224 -20.43 -2.45 -2.19
CA GLU A 224 -21.31 -3.40 -1.50
C GLU A 224 -20.66 -4.07 -0.27
N GLY A 225 -19.37 -3.85 -0.05
CA GLY A 225 -18.58 -4.50 1.00
C GLY A 225 -17.99 -5.83 0.55
N ILE A 226 -16.98 -6.33 1.28
CA ILE A 226 -16.30 -7.59 0.95
C ILE A 226 -17.25 -8.80 0.95
N GLU A 227 -18.39 -8.70 1.66
CA GLU A 227 -19.36 -9.77 1.72
C GLU A 227 -19.99 -10.09 0.37
N VAL A 228 -20.00 -9.17 -0.60
CA VAL A 228 -20.53 -9.46 -1.94
C VAL A 228 -19.76 -10.62 -2.59
N LEU A 229 -18.44 -10.60 -2.48
CA LEU A 229 -17.57 -11.65 -3.03
C LEU A 229 -17.61 -12.93 -2.17
N VAL A 230 -17.83 -12.80 -0.86
CA VAL A 230 -17.95 -13.95 0.05
C VAL A 230 -19.32 -14.66 -0.08
N LYS A 231 -20.42 -13.91 -0.28
CA LYS A 231 -21.80 -14.42 -0.25
C LYS A 231 -22.25 -15.05 -1.57
N GLU A 232 -21.72 -14.60 -2.71
CA GLU A 232 -22.07 -15.19 -4.02
C GLU A 232 -21.59 -16.64 -4.22
N ASN A 233 -20.92 -17.23 -3.21
CA ASN A 233 -20.45 -18.62 -3.21
C ASN A 233 -21.24 -19.58 -2.29
N ILE A 234 -22.38 -19.15 -1.75
CA ILE A 234 -23.35 -20.06 -1.12
C ILE A 234 -24.50 -20.31 -2.11
N GLY A 235 -24.18 -20.95 -3.24
CA GLY A 235 -25.17 -21.42 -4.22
C GLY A 235 -24.73 -21.31 -5.68
N ASP A 236 -24.46 -22.46 -6.29
CA ASP A 236 -24.54 -22.74 -7.74
C ASP A 236 -23.87 -21.82 -8.78
N GLY A 237 -22.82 -21.09 -8.41
CA GLY A 237 -21.79 -20.69 -9.37
C GLY A 237 -22.06 -19.40 -10.14
N LYS A 238 -21.52 -18.30 -9.63
CA LYS A 238 -20.86 -17.33 -10.51
C LYS A 238 -19.38 -17.68 -10.55
N VAL A 239 -19.03 -18.57 -11.48
CA VAL A 239 -17.66 -19.09 -11.64
C VAL A 239 -16.76 -18.06 -12.31
N GLU A 240 -17.32 -17.17 -13.14
CA GLU A 240 -16.59 -16.19 -13.94
C GLU A 240 -17.42 -14.91 -14.10
N TYR A 241 -16.78 -13.76 -14.33
CA TYR A 241 -17.48 -12.54 -14.75
C TYR A 241 -17.96 -12.68 -16.20
N THR A 242 -19.11 -12.11 -16.52
CA THR A 242 -19.59 -12.07 -17.91
C THR A 242 -18.84 -11.00 -18.70
N THR A 243 -18.91 -11.08 -20.04
CA THR A 243 -18.39 -10.01 -20.91
C THR A 243 -19.03 -8.66 -20.57
N ASP A 244 -20.32 -8.63 -20.25
CA ASP A 244 -21.01 -7.39 -19.86
C ASP A 244 -20.45 -6.80 -18.55
N ASP A 245 -20.07 -7.65 -17.58
CA ASP A 245 -19.47 -7.22 -16.32
C ASP A 245 -18.09 -6.58 -16.52
N ILE A 246 -17.30 -7.12 -17.46
CA ILE A 246 -15.98 -6.59 -17.82
C ILE A 246 -16.09 -5.36 -18.71
N ASP A 247 -17.02 -5.34 -19.66
CA ASP A 247 -17.31 -4.17 -20.51
C ASP A 247 -17.76 -2.96 -19.69
N GLU A 248 -18.38 -3.17 -18.53
CA GLU A 248 -18.68 -2.08 -17.60
C GLU A 248 -17.41 -1.38 -17.09
N ILE A 249 -16.32 -2.12 -16.88
CA ILE A 249 -15.02 -1.54 -16.53
C ILE A 249 -14.51 -0.70 -17.69
N HIS A 250 -14.55 -1.19 -18.94
CA HIS A 250 -14.12 -0.40 -20.11
C HIS A 250 -14.89 0.90 -20.28
N LYS A 251 -16.20 0.87 -20.04
CA LYS A 251 -17.06 2.05 -20.14
C LYS A 251 -16.71 3.14 -19.12
N GLU A 252 -16.01 2.80 -18.03
CA GLU A 252 -15.49 3.81 -17.10
C GLU A 252 -14.18 4.45 -17.57
N TRP A 253 -13.45 3.79 -18.47
CA TRP A 253 -12.16 4.25 -19.00
C TRP A 253 -12.25 4.91 -20.38
N SER A 254 -13.41 4.84 -21.03
CA SER A 254 -13.70 5.42 -22.36
C SER A 254 -14.43 6.77 -22.26
#